data_AF-A0A5M9MVK4-F1
#
_entry.id   AF-A0A5M9MVK4-F1
#
_cell.length_a   1.000
_cell.length_b   1.000
_cell.length_c   1.000
_cell.angle_alpha   90.00
_cell.angle_beta   90.00
_cell.angle_gamma   90.00
#
_symmetry.space_group_name_H-M   'P 1'
#
loop_
_entity.id
_entity.type
_entity.pdbx_description
1 polymer ?
#
loop_
_entity_poly.entity_id
_entity_poly.type
_entity_poly.pdbx_seq_one_letter_code
_entity_poly.pdbx_strand_id
1 'polypeptide(L)'
;MAEVIVTDQNKGARKIEISFGDAKLVNSTPNKTHNLQCTTLDQLIPSSIKETGVVLINDRNGTLLSRLKDETFETLKSVVSANLPIVWLTRGIRHGASIYEAMIGGFLRVIRSEQASARIVLLDVDLVEQPVDVVEAILSISLDVPTKDSGKDTEFWQHRGRMYIPRVYSNTELNTAWPSSSALTS
;
A
#
# COMPACT_ATOMS: atom_id res chain seq x y z
N MET A 1 15.33 5.50 -3.39
CA MET A 1 15.23 4.04 -3.59
C MET A 1 14.10 3.56 -2.70
N ALA A 2 13.18 2.74 -3.20
CA ALA A 2 12.09 2.22 -2.36
C ALA A 2 12.64 1.14 -1.43
N GLU A 3 12.27 1.20 -0.17
CA GLU A 3 12.67 0.22 0.84
C GLU A 3 11.58 -0.84 0.97
N VAL A 4 11.96 -2.09 1.21
CA VAL A 4 11.02 -3.18 1.45
C VAL A 4 11.25 -3.73 2.84
N ILE A 5 10.18 -3.75 3.64
CA ILE A 5 10.20 -4.24 5.01
C ILE A 5 9.34 -5.50 5.06
N VAL A 6 9.95 -6.62 5.39
CA VAL A 6 9.25 -7.90 5.56
C VAL A 6 9.04 -8.16 7.05
N THR A 7 7.81 -8.51 7.43
CA THR A 7 7.42 -8.77 8.82
C THR A 7 6.78 -10.16 8.94
N ASP A 8 7.08 -10.94 9.98
CA ASP A 8 6.47 -12.26 10.25
C ASP A 8 5.28 -12.10 11.23
N GLN A 9 4.05 -12.43 10.83
CA GLN A 9 2.87 -12.36 11.70
C GLN A 9 2.60 -13.69 12.42
N ASN A 10 3.16 -13.86 13.62
CA ASN A 10 2.78 -14.97 14.48
C ASN A 10 1.52 -14.61 15.32
N LYS A 11 0.57 -15.55 15.48
CA LYS A 11 -0.82 -15.35 16.00
C LYS A 11 -0.97 -14.91 17.48
N GLY A 12 -0.05 -14.15 18.07
CA GLY A 12 -0.27 -13.62 19.42
C GLY A 12 0.69 -12.52 19.83
N ALA A 13 0.12 -11.34 20.12
CA ALA A 13 0.76 -10.08 20.54
C ALA A 13 1.71 -9.46 19.51
N ARG A 14 1.51 -8.16 19.23
CA ARG A 14 2.01 -7.45 18.03
C ARG A 14 3.15 -6.50 18.40
N LYS A 15 4.36 -6.74 17.89
CA LYS A 15 5.46 -5.76 17.85
C LYS A 15 5.99 -5.66 16.42
N ILE A 16 5.58 -4.64 15.66
CA ILE A 16 6.20 -4.36 14.36
C ILE A 16 7.07 -3.12 14.54
N GLU A 17 8.37 -3.26 14.35
CA GLU A 17 9.34 -2.15 14.36
C GLU A 17 9.60 -1.77 12.90
N ILE A 18 8.99 -0.67 12.48
CA ILE A 18 9.12 -0.16 11.11
C ILE A 18 10.17 0.94 11.19
N SER A 19 11.31 0.72 10.55
CA SER A 19 12.38 1.72 10.45
C SER A 19 12.20 2.51 9.17
N PHE A 20 12.21 3.85 9.26
CA PHE A 20 12.17 4.75 8.11
C PHE A 20 13.48 5.54 8.06
N GLY A 21 14.45 5.15 7.23
CA GLY A 21 15.79 5.75 7.26
C GLY A 21 16.43 5.68 8.67
N ASP A 22 16.92 6.81 9.18
CA ASP A 22 17.50 6.92 10.53
C ASP A 22 16.46 6.94 11.68
N ALA A 23 15.17 7.06 11.36
CA ALA A 23 14.10 7.10 12.35
C ALA A 23 13.55 5.69 12.62
N LYS A 24 13.87 5.14 13.79
CA LYS A 24 13.24 3.91 14.31
C LYS A 24 12.00 4.27 15.10
N LEU A 25 10.85 3.73 14.69
CA LEU A 25 9.62 3.83 15.47
C LEU A 25 9.28 2.47 16.02
N VAL A 26 9.46 2.35 17.33
CA VAL A 26 9.18 1.16 18.10
C VAL A 26 7.98 1.48 18.97
N ASN A 27 6.78 1.02 18.58
CA ASN A 27 5.66 0.97 19.52
C ASN A 27 5.86 -0.26 20.42
N SER A 28 6.34 -0.02 21.64
CA SER A 28 6.60 -1.06 22.63
C SER A 28 5.35 -1.37 23.46
N THR A 29 4.88 -2.62 23.39
CA THR A 29 4.20 -3.25 24.53
C THR A 29 4.99 -4.52 24.93
N PRO A 30 4.99 -4.90 26.21
CA PRO A 30 5.93 -5.89 26.74
C PRO A 30 5.42 -7.30 26.48
N ASN A 31 5.66 -7.86 25.28
CA ASN A 31 6.04 -9.26 25.08
C ASN A 31 5.98 -9.65 23.59
N LYS A 32 7.07 -10.30 23.14
CA LYS A 32 7.37 -10.89 21.82
C LYS A 32 8.02 -9.97 20.79
N THR A 33 9.18 -10.43 20.32
CA THR A 33 10.04 -9.79 19.33
C THR A 33 9.70 -10.37 17.95
N HIS A 34 9.23 -9.55 17.00
CA HIS A 34 9.12 -9.99 15.60
C HIS A 34 10.47 -9.83 14.90
N ASN A 35 10.78 -10.72 13.97
CA ASN A 35 11.90 -10.56 13.05
C ASN A 35 11.48 -9.59 11.95
N LEU A 36 12.25 -8.52 11.80
CA LEU A 36 12.04 -7.50 10.80
C LEU A 36 13.24 -7.55 9.88
N GLN A 37 12.98 -7.78 8.61
CA GLN A 37 14.02 -7.74 7.59
C GLN A 37 13.76 -6.54 6.71
N CYS A 38 14.63 -5.53 6.83
CA CYS A 38 14.65 -4.38 5.93
C CYS A 38 15.64 -4.67 4.82
N THR A 39 15.18 -4.56 3.57
CA THR A 39 16.00 -4.80 2.38
C THR A 39 15.57 -3.85 1.26
N THR A 40 16.36 -3.76 0.19
CA THR A 40 15.88 -3.15 -1.06
C THR A 40 15.06 -4.17 -1.84
N LEU A 41 14.19 -3.70 -2.73
CA LEU A 41 13.39 -4.60 -3.57
C LEU A 41 14.29 -5.53 -4.40
N ASP A 42 15.41 -5.03 -4.92
CA ASP A 42 16.35 -5.81 -5.75
C ASP A 42 16.99 -7.00 -5.00
N GLN A 43 17.07 -6.92 -3.67
CA GLN A 43 17.67 -7.95 -2.82
C GLN A 43 16.62 -8.87 -2.19
N LEU A 44 15.33 -8.62 -2.43
CA LEU A 44 14.26 -9.41 -1.86
C LEU A 44 14.15 -10.77 -2.57
N ILE A 45 14.14 -11.84 -1.79
CA ILE A 45 13.89 -13.20 -2.28
C ILE A 45 12.49 -13.60 -1.82
N PRO A 46 11.46 -13.60 -2.69
CA PRO A 46 10.07 -13.86 -2.28
C PRO A 46 9.88 -15.21 -1.60
N SER A 47 10.62 -16.24 -2.03
CA SER A 47 10.56 -17.59 -1.45
C SER A 47 11.16 -17.70 -0.04
N SER A 48 11.92 -16.71 0.43
CA SER A 48 12.42 -16.65 1.81
C SER A 48 11.39 -16.09 2.79
N ILE A 49 10.31 -15.48 2.27
CA ILE A 49 9.25 -14.89 3.10
C ILE A 49 8.37 -16.02 3.60
N LYS A 50 8.22 -16.11 4.92
CA LYS A 50 7.34 -17.10 5.56
C LYS A 50 5.89 -16.89 5.14
N GLU A 51 5.07 -17.94 5.18
CA GLU A 51 3.63 -17.87 4.82
C GLU A 51 2.83 -16.85 5.65
N THR A 52 3.29 -16.53 6.85
CA THR A 52 2.74 -15.51 7.75
C THR A 52 3.28 -14.11 7.49
N GLY A 53 4.14 -13.95 6.48
CA GLY A 53 4.85 -12.72 6.20
C GLY A 53 3.97 -11.64 5.56
N VAL A 54 4.17 -10.37 5.94
CA VAL A 54 3.61 -9.21 5.23
C VAL A 54 4.77 -8.39 4.67
N VAL A 55 4.64 -7.97 3.41
CA VAL A 55 5.59 -7.14 2.70
C VAL A 55 5.10 -5.69 2.71
N LEU A 56 5.90 -4.79 3.27
CA LEU A 56 5.68 -3.35 3.19
C LEU A 56 6.63 -2.77 2.15
N ILE A 57 6.10 -2.21 1.06
CA ILE A 57 6.86 -1.48 0.05
C ILE A 57 6.76 0.01 0.39
N ASN A 58 7.86 0.61 0.83
CA ASN A 58 7.96 2.02 1.16
C ASN A 58 8.42 2.82 -0.07
N ASP A 59 7.47 3.41 -0.80
CA ASP A 59 7.69 4.28 -1.96
C ASP A 59 7.22 5.72 -1.71
N ARG A 60 7.43 6.25 -0.49
CA ARG A 60 7.09 7.64 -0.11
C ARG A 60 7.85 8.71 -0.90
N ASN A 61 8.83 8.31 -1.70
CA ASN A 61 9.59 9.20 -2.59
C ASN A 61 9.07 9.17 -4.03
N GLY A 62 8.14 8.25 -4.37
CA GLY A 62 7.55 8.15 -5.71
C GLY A 62 8.53 7.77 -6.81
N THR A 63 9.59 7.05 -6.45
CA THR A 63 10.70 6.78 -7.36
C THR A 63 10.67 5.38 -7.92
N LEU A 64 9.86 4.46 -7.38
CA LEU A 64 9.95 3.06 -7.78
C LEU A 64 9.58 2.88 -9.26
N LEU A 65 8.34 3.23 -9.65
CA LEU A 65 7.90 3.06 -11.05
C LEU A 65 8.59 4.03 -12.03
N SER A 66 9.00 5.22 -11.57
CA SER A 66 9.63 6.22 -12.43
C SER A 66 11.13 5.95 -12.72
N ARG A 67 11.78 5.08 -11.94
CA ARG A 67 13.20 4.73 -12.09
C ARG A 67 13.43 3.22 -12.12
N LEU A 68 12.42 2.50 -12.54
CA LEU A 68 12.39 1.05 -12.50
C LEU A 68 13.40 0.47 -13.49
N LYS A 69 14.30 -0.39 -12.99
CA LYS A 69 15.27 -1.13 -13.81
C LYS A 69 14.76 -2.54 -14.07
N ASP A 70 15.30 -3.20 -15.09
CA ASP A 70 14.89 -4.56 -15.47
C ASP A 70 14.96 -5.54 -14.30
N GLU A 71 16.07 -5.55 -13.56
CA GLU A 71 16.25 -6.42 -12.39
C GLU A 71 15.20 -6.14 -11.30
N THR A 72 14.97 -4.86 -10.98
CA THR A 72 13.93 -4.43 -10.03
C THR A 72 12.54 -4.84 -10.49
N PHE A 73 12.28 -4.82 -11.80
CA PHE A 73 11.01 -5.22 -12.38
C PHE A 73 10.76 -6.71 -12.23
N GLU A 74 11.75 -7.54 -12.53
CA GLU A 74 11.63 -8.98 -12.38
C GLU A 74 11.42 -9.38 -10.92
N THR A 75 12.09 -8.70 -9.99
CA THR A 75 11.83 -8.92 -8.56
C THR A 75 10.44 -8.46 -8.15
N LEU A 76 9.98 -7.29 -8.63
CA LEU A 76 8.63 -6.81 -8.38
C LEU A 76 7.56 -7.79 -8.88
N LYS A 77 7.70 -8.32 -10.10
CA LYS A 77 6.82 -9.36 -10.64
C LYS A 77 6.80 -10.57 -9.72
N SER A 78 7.97 -11.05 -9.32
CA SER A 78 8.09 -12.22 -8.46
C SER A 78 7.42 -12.01 -7.10
N VAL A 79 7.54 -10.82 -6.50
CA VAL A 79 6.88 -10.46 -5.23
C VAL A 79 5.36 -10.42 -5.39
N VAL A 80 4.86 -9.75 -6.43
CA VAL A 80 3.42 -9.64 -6.68
C VAL A 80 2.81 -11.00 -7.01
N SER A 81 3.49 -11.84 -7.79
CA SER A 81 3.05 -13.18 -8.15
C SER A 81 3.12 -14.19 -7.01
N ALA A 82 3.91 -13.93 -5.95
CA ALA A 82 4.03 -14.82 -4.79
C ALA A 82 2.76 -14.85 -3.89
N ASN A 83 1.72 -14.06 -4.22
CA ASN A 83 0.46 -13.99 -3.48
C ASN A 83 0.62 -13.65 -1.99
N LEU A 84 1.69 -12.92 -1.67
CA LEU A 84 1.96 -12.44 -0.32
C LEU A 84 1.07 -11.23 0.00
N PRO A 85 0.70 -11.03 1.28
CA PRO A 85 0.12 -9.78 1.72
C PRO A 85 1.11 -8.62 1.50
N ILE A 86 0.72 -7.62 0.72
CA ILE A 86 1.53 -6.45 0.41
C ILE A 86 0.79 -5.18 0.84
N VAL A 87 1.48 -4.33 1.62
CA VAL A 87 1.09 -2.95 1.89
C VAL A 87 2.05 -2.05 1.13
N TRP A 88 1.51 -1.22 0.23
CA TRP A 88 2.29 -0.26 -0.53
C TRP A 88 2.08 1.14 0.03
N LEU A 89 3.14 1.77 0.50
CA LEU A 89 3.12 3.07 1.18
C LEU A 89 3.61 4.17 0.24
N THR A 90 2.79 5.19 0.01
CA THR A 90 3.11 6.40 -0.77
C THR A 90 2.95 7.66 0.07
N ARG A 91 3.39 8.83 -0.41
CA ARG A 91 3.26 10.08 0.36
C ARG A 91 2.82 11.28 -0.50
N GLY A 92 1.57 11.64 -0.35
CA GLY A 92 1.05 12.92 -0.82
C GLY A 92 0.44 12.86 -2.22
N ILE A 93 0.04 11.66 -2.68
CA ILE A 93 -0.72 11.51 -3.94
C ILE A 93 -2.01 12.32 -3.84
N ARG A 94 -2.79 12.08 -2.77
CA ARG A 94 -4.10 12.72 -2.56
C ARG A 94 -3.99 14.20 -2.21
N HIS A 95 -2.81 14.64 -1.76
CA HIS A 95 -2.47 16.04 -1.55
C HIS A 95 -2.09 16.79 -2.85
N GLY A 96 -1.97 16.10 -3.98
CA GLY A 96 -1.54 16.68 -5.25
C GLY A 96 -0.06 17.06 -5.27
N ALA A 97 0.75 16.52 -4.35
CA ALA A 97 2.16 16.87 -4.21
C ALA A 97 3.08 16.13 -5.21
N SER A 98 2.61 15.03 -5.81
CA SER A 98 3.42 14.20 -6.71
C SER A 98 2.56 13.54 -7.79
N ILE A 99 2.86 13.81 -9.06
CA ILE A 99 2.21 13.19 -10.22
C ILE A 99 2.69 11.74 -10.44
N TYR A 100 3.93 11.43 -10.08
CA TYR A 100 4.52 10.11 -10.34
C TYR A 100 3.98 9.06 -9.39
N GLU A 101 3.67 9.44 -8.15
CA GLU A 101 3.11 8.53 -7.15
C GLU A 101 1.69 8.09 -7.51
N ALA A 102 0.93 8.93 -8.23
CA ALA A 102 -0.40 8.57 -8.72
C ALA A 102 -0.37 7.33 -9.66
N MET A 103 0.77 7.05 -10.31
CA MET A 103 0.94 5.85 -11.15
C MET A 103 0.80 4.56 -10.33
N ILE A 104 1.20 4.56 -9.05
CA ILE A 104 1.08 3.40 -8.16
C ILE A 104 -0.39 2.97 -8.04
N GLY A 105 -1.30 3.92 -7.80
CA GLY A 105 -2.72 3.62 -7.67
C GLY A 105 -3.30 2.93 -8.91
N GLY A 106 -2.95 3.43 -10.10
CA GLY A 106 -3.34 2.80 -11.36
C GLY A 106 -2.74 1.40 -11.53
N PHE A 107 -1.43 1.27 -11.31
CA PHE A 107 -0.72 0.00 -11.41
C PHE A 107 -1.31 -1.09 -10.50
N LEU A 108 -1.58 -0.76 -9.23
CA LEU A 108 -2.16 -1.72 -8.28
C LEU A 108 -3.60 -2.12 -8.63
N ARG A 109 -4.38 -1.21 -9.21
CA ARG A 109 -5.72 -1.55 -9.73
C ARG A 109 -5.64 -2.53 -10.89
N VAL A 110 -4.67 -2.35 -11.80
CA VAL A 110 -4.43 -3.29 -12.91
C VAL A 110 -4.07 -4.67 -12.37
N ILE A 111 -3.09 -4.75 -11.46
CA ILE A 111 -2.70 -6.02 -10.81
C ILE A 111 -3.92 -6.71 -10.21
N ARG A 112 -4.73 -6.01 -9.39
CA ARG A 112 -5.93 -6.61 -8.79
C ARG A 112 -6.98 -7.01 -9.83
N SER A 113 -7.03 -6.33 -10.97
CA SER A 113 -7.94 -6.67 -12.06
C SER A 113 -7.53 -7.93 -12.82
N GLU A 114 -6.23 -8.13 -13.00
CA GLU A 114 -5.65 -9.29 -13.69
C GLU A 114 -5.52 -10.51 -12.77
N GLN A 115 -5.23 -10.28 -11.49
CA GLN A 115 -5.06 -11.30 -10.46
C GLN A 115 -5.99 -11.00 -9.28
N ALA A 116 -7.20 -11.55 -9.33
CA ALA A 116 -8.22 -11.33 -8.29
C ALA A 116 -7.78 -11.78 -6.89
N SER A 117 -6.91 -12.80 -6.82
CA SER A 117 -6.33 -13.31 -5.58
C SER A 117 -5.24 -12.40 -4.99
N ALA A 118 -4.76 -11.39 -5.72
CA ALA A 118 -3.69 -10.52 -5.25
C ALA A 118 -4.09 -9.81 -3.95
N ARG A 119 -3.27 -9.99 -2.91
CA ARG A 119 -3.43 -9.38 -1.59
C ARG A 119 -2.57 -8.12 -1.51
N ILE A 120 -3.00 -7.06 -2.19
CA ILE A 120 -2.21 -5.83 -2.31
C ILE A 120 -3.04 -4.57 -2.03
N VAL A 121 -2.60 -3.82 -1.02
CA VAL A 121 -3.26 -2.60 -0.54
C VAL A 121 -2.38 -1.38 -0.76
N LEU A 122 -2.99 -0.27 -1.15
CA LEU A 122 -2.36 1.05 -1.16
C LEU A 122 -2.69 1.80 0.13
N LEU A 123 -1.67 2.34 0.79
CA LEU A 123 -1.78 3.36 1.83
C LEU A 123 -1.05 4.62 1.37
N ASP A 124 -1.81 5.66 1.04
CA ASP A 124 -1.25 7.00 0.84
C ASP A 124 -1.28 7.78 2.14
N VAL A 125 -0.19 8.43 2.52
CA VAL A 125 -0.14 9.28 3.72
C VAL A 125 0.17 10.71 3.34
N ASP A 126 -0.28 11.68 4.15
CA ASP A 126 0.07 13.06 3.90
C ASP A 126 1.55 13.38 4.11
N LEU A 127 1.95 14.55 3.62
CA LEU A 127 3.29 15.09 3.79
C LEU A 127 3.68 15.26 5.26
N VAL A 128 2.71 15.55 6.14
CA VAL A 128 2.93 15.97 7.53
C VAL A 128 2.26 15.03 8.55
N GLU A 129 2.01 13.77 8.19
CA GLU A 129 1.51 12.79 9.16
C GLU A 129 2.54 12.50 10.26
N GLN A 130 2.06 12.32 11.49
CA GLN A 130 2.92 11.90 12.58
C GLN A 130 3.37 10.46 12.36
N PRO A 131 4.65 10.14 12.61
CA PRO A 131 5.14 8.81 12.29
C PRO A 131 4.46 7.68 13.08
N VAL A 132 4.02 7.95 14.32
CA VAL A 132 3.25 6.99 15.13
C VAL A 132 1.93 6.61 14.47
N ASP A 133 1.19 7.60 13.94
CA ASP A 133 -0.08 7.37 13.28
C ASP A 133 0.10 6.53 12.00
N VAL A 134 1.18 6.79 11.25
CA VAL A 134 1.54 6.01 10.04
C VAL A 134 1.83 4.55 10.39
N VAL A 135 2.56 4.30 11.48
CA VAL A 135 2.82 2.93 11.94
C VAL A 135 1.52 2.25 12.34
N GLU A 136 0.65 2.92 13.10
CA GLU A 136 -0.66 2.36 13.49
C GLU A 136 -1.54 2.03 12.28
N ALA A 137 -1.56 2.91 11.27
CA ALA A 137 -2.21 2.67 10.00
C ALA A 137 -1.69 1.42 9.30
N ILE A 138 -0.37 1.30 9.11
CA ILE A 138 0.26 0.12 8.49
C ILE A 138 -0.06 -1.15 9.29
N LEU A 139 0.03 -1.09 10.62
CA LEU A 139 -0.31 -2.20 11.51
C LEU A 139 -1.75 -2.65 11.29
N SER A 140 -2.70 -1.71 11.27
CA SER A 140 -4.12 -2.02 11.11
C SER A 140 -4.42 -2.73 9.79
N ILE A 141 -3.81 -2.28 8.69
CA ILE A 141 -3.97 -2.85 7.35
C ILE A 141 -3.29 -4.21 7.23
N SER A 142 -2.08 -4.36 7.79
CA SER A 142 -1.26 -5.56 7.64
C SER A 142 -1.88 -6.81 8.25
N LEU A 143 -2.83 -6.67 9.17
CA LEU A 143 -3.50 -7.78 9.83
C LEU A 143 -4.40 -8.60 8.91
N ASP A 144 -4.93 -7.95 7.88
CA ASP A 144 -5.99 -8.50 7.07
C ASP A 144 -5.96 -7.83 5.69
N VAL A 145 -4.84 -7.99 5.00
CA VAL A 145 -4.68 -7.52 3.62
C VAL A 145 -5.63 -8.33 2.72
N PRO A 146 -6.68 -7.68 2.17
CA PRO A 146 -7.73 -8.38 1.47
C PRO A 146 -7.38 -8.70 0.02
N THR A 147 -8.09 -9.70 -0.52
CA THR A 147 -8.21 -9.92 -1.97
C THR A 147 -9.26 -8.98 -2.56
N LYS A 148 -9.24 -8.79 -3.90
CA LYS A 148 -10.18 -7.91 -4.59
C LYS A 148 -11.66 -8.30 -4.38
N ASP A 149 -11.94 -9.60 -4.32
CA ASP A 149 -13.29 -10.18 -4.24
C ASP A 149 -13.83 -10.28 -2.80
N SER A 150 -13.02 -9.95 -1.79
CA SER A 150 -13.42 -10.02 -0.38
C SER A 150 -14.49 -8.99 0.04
N GLY A 151 -14.77 -7.99 -0.81
CA GLY A 151 -15.63 -6.85 -0.49
C GLY A 151 -15.00 -5.81 0.45
N LYS A 152 -13.74 -6.01 0.87
CA LYS A 152 -12.98 -5.07 1.70
C LYS A 152 -12.22 -4.06 0.85
N ASP A 153 -11.84 -2.96 1.50
CA ASP A 153 -11.12 -1.87 0.86
C ASP A 153 -9.64 -2.19 0.58
N THR A 154 -9.16 -1.70 -0.55
CA THR A 154 -7.78 -1.93 -1.03
C THR A 154 -6.99 -0.64 -1.26
N GLU A 155 -7.61 0.50 -1.03
CA GLU A 155 -7.01 1.82 -1.15
C GLU A 155 -7.40 2.67 0.04
N PHE A 156 -6.39 3.20 0.73
CA PHE A 156 -6.55 4.00 1.93
C PHE A 156 -5.75 5.29 1.81
N TRP A 157 -6.25 6.33 2.46
CA TRP A 157 -5.58 7.61 2.58
C TRP A 157 -5.57 8.03 4.05
N GLN A 158 -4.39 8.21 4.62
CA GLN A 158 -4.24 8.74 5.96
C GLN A 158 -4.06 10.27 5.91
N HIS A 159 -4.98 10.96 6.55
CA HIS A 159 -5.04 12.41 6.62
C HIS A 159 -5.37 12.86 8.05
N ARG A 160 -4.47 13.63 8.66
CA ARG A 160 -4.59 14.17 10.02
C ARG A 160 -4.90 13.09 11.06
N GLY A 161 -4.12 12.00 11.04
CA GLY A 161 -4.28 10.88 11.98
C GLY A 161 -5.56 10.06 11.77
N ARG A 162 -6.27 10.24 10.66
CA ARG A 162 -7.50 9.49 10.33
C ARG A 162 -7.37 8.77 9.01
N MET A 163 -7.98 7.59 8.94
CA MET A 163 -8.03 6.79 7.72
C MET A 163 -9.27 7.12 6.89
N TYR A 164 -9.07 7.40 5.62
CA TYR A 164 -10.09 7.68 4.61
C TYR A 164 -10.05 6.62 3.53
N ILE A 165 -11.20 6.36 2.92
CA ILE A 165 -11.36 5.38 1.84
C ILE A 165 -12.04 6.10 0.66
N PRO A 166 -11.49 6.00 -0.55
CA PRO A 166 -12.11 6.61 -1.72
C PRO A 166 -13.39 5.86 -2.10
N ARG A 167 -14.40 6.63 -2.51
CA ARG A 167 -15.69 6.13 -3.03
C ARG A 167 -16.06 6.95 -4.26
N VAL A 168 -16.64 6.29 -5.26
CA VAL A 168 -17.16 6.96 -6.46
C VAL A 168 -18.64 7.22 -6.22
N TYR A 169 -19.03 8.49 -6.31
CA TYR A 169 -20.43 8.92 -6.26
C TYR A 169 -20.79 9.62 -7.55
N SER A 170 -22.05 9.47 -7.96
CA SER A 170 -22.61 10.21 -9.10
C SER A 170 -22.53 11.71 -8.83
N ASN A 171 -21.94 12.47 -9.76
CA ASN A 171 -21.96 13.92 -9.69
C ASN A 171 -23.22 14.44 -10.40
N THR A 172 -24.26 14.74 -9.62
CA THR A 172 -25.56 15.19 -10.13
C THR A 172 -25.43 16.43 -11.00
N GLU A 173 -24.66 17.44 -10.56
CA GLU A 173 -24.53 18.70 -11.28
C GLU A 173 -23.92 18.51 -12.68
N LEU A 174 -22.81 17.75 -12.75
CA LEU A 174 -22.17 17.44 -14.04
C LEU A 174 -23.06 16.55 -14.91
N ASN A 175 -23.73 15.56 -14.33
CA ASN A 175 -24.61 14.65 -15.08
C ASN A 175 -25.87 15.37 -15.61
N THR A 176 -26.34 16.42 -14.94
CA THR A 176 -27.42 17.28 -15.43
C THR A 176 -26.94 18.24 -16.52
N ALA A 177 -25.73 18.79 -16.39
CA ALA A 177 -25.16 19.70 -17.39
C ALA A 177 -24.74 18.98 -18.68
N TRP A 178 -24.30 17.73 -18.59
CA TRP A 178 -23.94 16.86 -19.73
C TRP A 178 -24.78 15.58 -19.72
N PRO A 179 -26.08 15.68 -20.02
CA PRO A 179 -26.92 14.50 -20.10
C PRO A 179 -26.44 13.60 -21.24
N SER A 180 -26.56 12.29 -21.04
CA SER A 180 -26.29 11.32 -22.11
C SER A 180 -27.21 11.61 -23.30
N SER A 181 -26.71 11.54 -24.55
CA SER A 181 -27.50 11.86 -25.75
C SER A 181 -28.80 11.05 -25.88
N SER A 182 -28.91 9.93 -25.17
CA SER A 182 -30.13 9.11 -25.04
C SER A 182 -31.25 9.74 -24.22
N ALA A 183 -31.00 10.81 -23.46
CA ALA A 183 -31.99 11.53 -22.67
C ALA A 183 -32.66 12.69 -23.45
N LEU A 184 -32.22 12.98 -24.67
CA LEU A 184 -32.75 14.07 -25.51
C LEU A 184 -33.85 13.61 -26.49
N THR A 185 -34.27 12.35 -26.44
CA THR A 185 -35.25 11.76 -27.38
C THR A 185 -36.54 11.27 -26.71
N SER A 186 -36.85 11.68 -25.47
CA SER A 186 -38.12 11.39 -24.80
C SER A 186 -39.03 12.59 -24.71
#